data_AF-A0AA43M5L1-F1
#
_entry.id   AF-A0AA43M5L1-F1
#
_cell.length_a   1.000
_cell.length_b   1.000
_cell.length_c   1.000
_cell.angle_alpha   90.00
_cell.angle_beta   90.00
_cell.angle_gamma   90.00
#
_symmetry.space_group_name_H-M   'P 1'
#
loop_
_entity.id
_entity.type
_entity.pdbx_description
1 polymer ?
#
loop_
_entity_poly.entity_id
_entity_poly.type
_entity_poly.pdbx_seq_one_letter_code
_entity_poly.pdbx_strand_id
1 'polypeptide(L)'
;MVQLQVTNSPFNESQVQLLNQLLPTLSESQQIWLGGYLSAMSLRGAGAAPAAGEQQVPAAAAQGALPAAAAAAPPLSREVTVLFGSQTGNCQRLAASLSRKLEEQGFKVTVSAMNAFKPNTLKKVENLLILVSTHGEGEPPDNARAFHEFLHSKRAPQLESLRFSVLALGDTSYEFFCQTGKDFDERLEQLGGQRLSPRIDCDLDYDEPVADWFEQVLGALNGPQNAPQLADQAVAAAEKADEPQSPFSRNHPFNAEVLENLNLNGRGSDRETRHLELSLAGSGLTFEPGDSLGVYPENHPQLVADIIAAAGWNPDETVPFNKKGEEGTLREALLRHYEITVLTKPLLEQAAKLSAAPGLQALLAPEAHQELKSYIQGRDLLDLITDFGPWNVPASSFVSILRKLPARLYSISSSYNANPEEVHFTVRAVRYESHGRDRYGVCSVHCAERVQPGDTLPVYIQSNPNFKLPANPDVPIIMIGPGTGVAPFRSFLEERGEQGAGGKTWLFYGDRHFVTDFLYQTDWQRMLKEGVLNKLDVAFSRDTEEKVYVQHRILEHSKELFAWLQEGAHVYVCGDEKHMAHDVHAALLTVIQEEAGLSPEDAAAYLENLQQEQRYQRDVY
;
A
#
# COMPACT_ATOMS: atom_id res chain seq x y z
N MET A 1 -44.09 37.17 6.06
CA MET A 1 -43.72 36.42 4.84
C MET A 1 -44.89 35.55 4.44
N VAL A 2 -45.27 35.54 3.17
CA VAL A 2 -46.28 34.59 2.65
C VAL A 2 -45.61 33.22 2.61
N GLN A 3 -46.18 32.22 3.28
CA GLN A 3 -45.70 30.84 3.17
C GLN A 3 -45.90 30.34 1.73
N LEU A 4 -44.86 29.73 1.17
CA LEU A 4 -44.97 29.05 -0.11
C LEU A 4 -45.89 27.84 0.05
N GLN A 5 -46.76 27.64 -0.92
CA GLN A 5 -47.61 26.47 -1.08
C GLN A 5 -47.36 25.91 -2.48
N VAL A 6 -47.57 24.61 -2.66
CA VAL A 6 -47.48 23.96 -3.98
C VAL A 6 -48.47 24.61 -4.96
N THR A 7 -49.59 25.14 -4.47
CA THR A 7 -50.63 25.82 -5.26
C THR A 7 -50.27 27.26 -5.66
N ASN A 8 -49.30 27.91 -5.01
CA ASN A 8 -48.92 29.31 -5.27
C ASN A 8 -47.46 29.47 -5.73
N SER A 9 -46.77 28.37 -6.04
CA SER A 9 -45.37 28.35 -6.45
C SER A 9 -45.11 27.20 -7.44
N PRO A 10 -44.05 27.26 -8.27
CA PRO A 10 -43.72 26.21 -9.24
C PRO A 10 -43.00 25.00 -8.61
N PHE A 11 -42.92 24.93 -7.28
CA PHE A 11 -42.14 23.93 -6.54
C PHE A 11 -43.01 22.75 -6.08
N ASN A 12 -42.44 21.55 -6.06
CA ASN A 12 -43.12 20.37 -5.53
C ASN A 12 -43.18 20.39 -3.99
N GLU A 13 -43.90 19.44 -3.39
CA GLU A 13 -44.18 19.44 -1.95
C GLU A 13 -42.93 19.41 -1.07
N SER A 14 -41.92 18.60 -1.42
CA SER A 14 -40.67 18.53 -0.66
C SER A 14 -39.83 19.81 -0.81
N GLN A 15 -39.81 20.41 -2.01
CA GLN A 15 -39.13 21.68 -2.26
C GLN A 15 -39.78 22.84 -1.51
N VAL A 16 -41.12 22.90 -1.47
CA VAL A 16 -41.86 23.92 -0.71
C VAL A 16 -41.57 23.80 0.79
N GLN A 17 -41.48 22.58 1.33
CA GLN A 17 -41.11 22.36 2.73
C GLN A 17 -39.71 22.88 3.05
N LEU A 18 -38.72 22.56 2.21
CA LEU A 18 -37.34 23.03 2.38
C LEU A 18 -37.24 24.56 2.27
N LEU A 19 -37.89 25.17 1.27
CA LEU A 19 -37.87 26.62 1.08
C LEU A 19 -38.55 27.37 2.24
N ASN A 20 -39.67 26.85 2.76
CA ASN A 20 -40.34 27.44 3.92
C ASN A 20 -39.54 27.28 5.22
N GLN A 21 -38.67 26.26 5.34
CA GLN A 21 -37.73 26.12 6.47
C GLN A 21 -36.51 27.03 6.32
N LEU A 22 -35.99 27.19 5.11
CA LEU A 22 -34.75 27.92 4.85
C LEU A 22 -34.95 29.44 4.77
N LEU A 23 -35.94 29.93 4.01
CA LEU A 23 -36.09 31.37 3.76
C LEU A 23 -36.22 32.22 5.04
N PRO A 24 -36.90 31.76 6.12
CA PRO A 24 -36.97 32.52 7.37
C PRO A 24 -35.65 32.55 8.17
N THR A 25 -34.71 31.63 7.92
CA THR A 25 -33.43 31.57 8.64
C THR A 25 -32.35 32.45 7.98
N LEU A 26 -32.63 32.99 6.79
CA LEU A 26 -31.71 33.84 6.05
C LEU A 26 -31.85 35.32 6.44
N SER A 27 -30.73 35.98 6.64
CA SER A 27 -30.64 37.44 6.70
C SER A 27 -30.86 38.09 5.32
N GLU A 28 -31.14 39.40 5.31
CA GLU A 28 -31.37 40.15 4.06
C GLU A 28 -30.19 40.10 3.10
N SER A 29 -28.95 40.19 3.60
CA SER A 29 -27.73 40.06 2.78
C SER A 29 -27.58 38.66 2.18
N GLN A 30 -27.95 37.61 2.92
CA GLN A 30 -27.94 36.23 2.42
C GLN A 30 -29.03 35.99 1.37
N GLN A 31 -30.22 36.59 1.52
CA GLN A 31 -31.29 36.52 0.52
C GLN A 31 -30.90 37.23 -0.79
N ILE A 32 -30.27 38.41 -0.69
CA ILE A 32 -29.76 39.16 -1.86
C ILE A 32 -28.66 38.34 -2.58
N TRP A 33 -27.73 37.76 -1.82
CA TRP A 33 -26.67 36.93 -2.38
C TRP A 33 -27.22 35.68 -3.07
N LEU A 34 -28.16 34.98 -2.43
CA LEU A 34 -28.80 33.78 -2.98
C LEU A 34 -29.59 34.09 -4.27
N GLY A 35 -30.30 35.23 -4.29
CA GLY A 35 -31.00 35.70 -5.49
C GLY A 35 -30.05 36.01 -6.66
N GLY A 36 -28.89 36.60 -6.36
CA GLY A 36 -27.83 36.85 -7.34
C GLY A 36 -27.21 35.54 -7.87
N TYR A 37 -26.92 34.59 -6.99
CA TYR A 37 -26.40 33.27 -7.34
C TYR A 37 -27.34 32.50 -8.27
N LEU A 38 -28.63 32.43 -7.94
CA LEU A 38 -29.64 31.76 -8.77
C LEU A 38 -29.82 32.43 -10.14
N SER A 39 -29.75 33.77 -10.18
CA SER A 39 -29.82 34.53 -11.43
C SER A 39 -28.59 34.29 -12.31
N ALA A 40 -27.39 34.22 -11.73
CA ALA A 40 -26.16 33.88 -12.43
C ALA A 40 -26.16 32.45 -12.99
N MET A 41 -26.74 31.49 -12.26
CA MET A 41 -26.92 30.11 -12.76
C MET A 41 -27.88 30.06 -13.96
N SER A 42 -28.98 30.83 -13.92
CA SER A 42 -29.93 30.89 -15.04
C SER A 42 -29.31 31.52 -16.30
N LEU A 43 -28.44 32.52 -16.14
CA LEU A 43 -27.67 33.12 -17.23
C LEU A 43 -26.62 32.17 -17.85
N ARG A 44 -26.09 31.21 -17.08
CA ARG A 44 -25.21 30.15 -17.63
C ARG A 44 -25.96 29.07 -18.40
N GLY A 45 -27.29 28.95 -18.21
CA GLY A 45 -28.14 27.98 -18.89
C GLY A 45 -28.81 28.48 -20.18
N ALA A 46 -28.76 29.79 -20.46
CA ALA A 46 -29.36 30.39 -21.65
C ALA A 46 -28.26 30.97 -22.57
N GLY A 47 -27.70 30.12 -23.43
CA GLY A 47 -26.91 30.57 -24.58
C GLY A 47 -27.82 31.36 -25.53
N ALA A 48 -27.76 32.69 -25.46
CA ALA A 48 -28.48 33.57 -26.37
C ALA A 48 -27.68 33.73 -27.68
N ALA A 49 -28.21 33.16 -28.77
CA ALA A 49 -27.93 33.63 -30.12
C ALA A 49 -28.65 34.99 -30.35
N PRO A 50 -28.05 35.95 -31.09
CA PRO A 50 -28.67 37.25 -31.35
C PRO A 50 -29.66 37.18 -32.53
N ALA A 51 -30.72 37.99 -32.45
CA ALA A 51 -31.75 38.11 -33.48
C ALA A 51 -31.42 39.20 -34.53
N ALA A 52 -31.51 38.76 -35.79
CA ALA A 52 -31.69 39.41 -37.09
C ALA A 52 -31.65 40.95 -37.27
N GLY A 53 -30.83 41.37 -38.25
CA GLY A 53 -31.03 42.51 -39.13
C GLY A 53 -30.72 42.09 -40.59
N GLU A 54 -31.57 42.52 -41.51
CA GLU A 54 -31.76 42.07 -42.90
C GLU A 54 -30.55 42.29 -43.85
N GLN A 55 -30.26 41.33 -44.74
CA GLN A 55 -30.02 41.57 -46.19
C GLN A 55 -29.79 40.26 -47.00
N GLN A 56 -30.14 40.36 -48.29
CA GLN A 56 -30.50 39.32 -49.27
C GLN A 56 -29.35 38.42 -49.82
N VAL A 57 -29.68 37.11 -49.94
CA VAL A 57 -29.43 36.06 -51.00
C VAL A 57 -28.51 36.42 -52.21
N PRO A 58 -27.77 35.47 -52.89
CA PRO A 58 -28.21 34.09 -53.09
C PRO A 58 -27.21 32.89 -53.23
N ALA A 59 -27.79 31.73 -52.89
CA ALA A 59 -27.80 30.42 -53.57
C ALA A 59 -26.49 29.75 -54.05
N ALA A 60 -26.23 28.57 -53.48
CA ALA A 60 -25.72 27.43 -54.23
C ALA A 60 -26.35 26.10 -53.74
N ALA A 61 -26.60 25.24 -54.72
CA ALA A 61 -27.48 24.08 -54.77
C ALA A 61 -27.30 22.99 -53.69
N ALA A 62 -28.44 22.35 -53.42
CA ALA A 62 -28.66 21.15 -52.63
C ALA A 62 -27.98 19.88 -53.18
N GLN A 63 -27.69 18.93 -52.30
CA GLN A 63 -27.86 17.50 -52.55
C GLN A 63 -27.79 16.68 -51.23
N GLY A 64 -28.79 15.80 -51.05
CA GLY A 64 -28.62 14.54 -50.31
C GLY A 64 -29.09 14.51 -48.85
N ALA A 65 -30.38 14.29 -48.63
CA ALA A 65 -30.90 13.79 -47.35
C ALA A 65 -30.80 12.25 -47.30
N LEU A 66 -30.22 11.72 -46.22
CA LEU A 66 -30.49 10.39 -45.66
C LEU A 66 -30.58 10.52 -44.12
N PRO A 67 -31.44 9.75 -43.44
CA PRO A 67 -31.83 10.03 -42.05
C PRO A 67 -30.79 9.53 -41.06
N ALA A 68 -30.42 10.39 -40.12
CA ALA A 68 -29.72 10.01 -38.90
C ALA A 68 -30.69 9.30 -37.94
N ALA A 69 -30.46 8.01 -37.73
CA ALA A 69 -30.87 7.31 -36.51
C ALA A 69 -29.58 6.94 -35.77
N ALA A 70 -28.96 7.93 -35.11
CA ALA A 70 -27.99 7.65 -34.07
C ALA A 70 -28.76 7.16 -32.86
N ALA A 71 -28.65 5.87 -32.57
CA ALA A 71 -29.10 5.30 -31.31
C ALA A 71 -28.47 6.10 -30.17
N ALA A 72 -29.31 6.74 -29.35
CA ALA A 72 -28.87 7.34 -28.11
C ALA A 72 -28.25 6.23 -27.25
N ALA A 73 -26.99 6.40 -26.87
CA ALA A 73 -26.36 5.55 -25.88
C ALA A 73 -27.25 5.52 -24.62
N PRO A 74 -27.45 4.34 -23.99
CA PRO A 74 -28.23 4.27 -22.76
C PRO A 74 -27.63 5.22 -21.71
N PRO A 75 -28.46 5.80 -20.83
CA PRO A 75 -27.97 6.70 -19.79
C PRO A 75 -26.90 5.97 -18.96
N LEU A 76 -25.72 6.59 -18.84
CA LEU A 76 -24.64 6.09 -17.99
C LEU A 76 -25.19 5.84 -16.59
N SER A 77 -25.23 4.57 -16.16
CA SER A 77 -25.56 4.25 -14.79
C SER A 77 -24.60 4.97 -13.85
N ARG A 78 -25.19 5.69 -12.89
CA ARG A 78 -24.50 6.45 -11.85
C ARG A 78 -24.14 5.57 -10.65
N GLU A 79 -24.31 4.26 -10.74
CA GLU A 79 -23.89 3.33 -9.70
C GLU A 79 -22.48 2.80 -9.99
N VAL A 80 -21.57 2.90 -9.01
CA VAL A 80 -20.18 2.41 -9.12
C VAL A 80 -19.88 1.51 -7.93
N THR A 81 -19.37 0.32 -8.20
CA THR A 81 -18.83 -0.57 -7.17
C THR A 81 -17.32 -0.48 -7.17
N VAL A 82 -16.71 -0.21 -6.01
CA VAL A 82 -15.26 -0.18 -5.81
C VAL A 82 -14.89 -1.34 -4.90
N LEU A 83 -14.11 -2.29 -5.43
CA LEU A 83 -13.59 -3.41 -4.67
C LEU A 83 -12.10 -3.22 -4.43
N PHE A 84 -11.65 -3.50 -3.20
CA PHE A 84 -10.23 -3.47 -2.88
C PHE A 84 -9.71 -4.79 -2.31
N GLY A 85 -8.46 -5.11 -2.68
CA GLY A 85 -7.65 -6.16 -2.11
C GLY A 85 -6.33 -5.59 -1.59
N SER A 86 -6.10 -5.64 -0.29
CA SER A 86 -4.97 -4.96 0.35
C SER A 86 -4.46 -5.70 1.57
N GLN A 87 -3.14 -5.84 1.69
CA GLN A 87 -2.48 -6.37 2.89
C GLN A 87 -2.24 -5.24 3.90
N THR A 88 -1.58 -4.16 3.48
CA THR A 88 -1.14 -3.05 4.36
C THR A 88 -2.00 -1.78 4.22
N GLY A 89 -3.21 -1.91 3.68
CA GLY A 89 -4.20 -0.82 3.61
C GLY A 89 -4.05 0.17 2.44
N ASN A 90 -2.98 0.11 1.63
CA ASN A 90 -2.77 1.05 0.50
C ASN A 90 -3.97 1.10 -0.46
N CYS A 91 -4.42 -0.04 -0.99
CA CYS A 91 -5.56 -0.08 -1.91
C CYS A 91 -6.88 0.31 -1.21
N GLN A 92 -7.02 0.03 0.09
CA GLN A 92 -8.19 0.42 0.87
C GLN A 92 -8.30 1.94 0.99
N ARG A 93 -7.20 2.64 1.30
CA ARG A 93 -7.16 4.10 1.35
C ARG A 93 -7.47 4.74 0.00
N LEU A 94 -6.82 4.25 -1.06
CA LEU A 94 -7.05 4.73 -2.41
C LEU A 94 -8.52 4.53 -2.83
N ALA A 95 -9.12 3.38 -2.49
CA ALA A 95 -10.51 3.09 -2.78
C ALA A 95 -11.47 4.05 -2.05
N ALA A 96 -11.22 4.32 -0.77
CA ALA A 96 -12.01 5.24 0.04
C ALA A 96 -11.87 6.70 -0.43
N SER A 97 -10.69 7.10 -0.89
CA SER A 97 -10.49 8.45 -1.42
C SER A 97 -11.18 8.63 -2.78
N LEU A 98 -11.02 7.67 -3.68
CA LEU A 98 -11.69 7.69 -4.98
C LEU A 98 -13.21 7.69 -4.82
N SER A 99 -13.74 6.88 -3.90
CA SER A 99 -15.19 6.81 -3.67
C SER A 99 -15.76 8.15 -3.22
N ARG A 100 -15.08 8.86 -2.31
CA ARG A 100 -15.48 10.20 -1.86
C ARG A 100 -15.54 11.17 -3.04
N LYS A 101 -14.56 11.11 -3.94
CA LYS A 101 -14.54 11.96 -5.14
C LYS A 101 -15.63 11.60 -6.14
N LEU A 102 -15.93 10.33 -6.32
CA LEU A 102 -17.07 9.89 -7.14
C LEU A 102 -18.41 10.35 -6.54
N GLU A 103 -18.58 10.28 -5.21
CA GLU A 103 -19.77 10.77 -4.52
C GLU A 103 -19.94 12.29 -4.66
N GLU A 104 -18.86 13.07 -4.55
CA GLU A 104 -18.84 14.52 -4.82
C GLU A 104 -19.31 14.85 -6.26
N GLN A 105 -19.10 13.93 -7.21
CA GLN A 105 -19.57 14.05 -8.59
C GLN A 105 -20.98 13.46 -8.83
N GLY A 106 -21.68 13.06 -7.76
CA GLY A 106 -23.06 12.56 -7.81
C GLY A 106 -23.20 11.08 -8.19
N PHE A 107 -22.15 10.26 -8.08
CA PHE A 107 -22.29 8.81 -8.17
C PHE A 107 -22.80 8.22 -6.86
N LYS A 108 -23.56 7.14 -6.98
CA LYS A 108 -23.87 6.24 -5.86
C LYS A 108 -22.78 5.17 -5.81
N VAL A 109 -21.87 5.30 -4.85
CA VAL A 109 -20.71 4.42 -4.74
C VAL A 109 -20.94 3.35 -3.68
N THR A 110 -20.55 2.12 -3.98
CA THR A 110 -20.45 1.02 -2.99
C THR A 110 -19.00 0.61 -2.88
N VAL A 111 -18.38 0.78 -1.72
CA VAL A 111 -17.00 0.35 -1.44
C VAL A 111 -17.02 -0.91 -0.60
N SER A 112 -16.24 -1.92 -0.96
CA SER A 112 -16.13 -3.16 -0.18
C SER A 112 -14.75 -3.80 -0.31
N ALA A 113 -14.25 -4.38 0.78
CA ALA A 113 -13.21 -5.40 0.69
C ALA A 113 -13.75 -6.59 -0.13
N MET A 114 -12.88 -7.25 -0.89
CA MET A 114 -13.29 -8.34 -1.79
C MET A 114 -13.87 -9.56 -1.06
N ASN A 115 -13.36 -9.91 0.13
CA ASN A 115 -13.89 -10.99 0.96
C ASN A 115 -15.27 -10.69 1.58
N ALA A 116 -15.62 -9.41 1.76
CA ALA A 116 -16.94 -8.98 2.23
C ALA A 116 -17.96 -8.84 1.08
N PHE A 117 -17.49 -8.82 -0.17
CA PHE A 117 -18.35 -8.70 -1.35
C PHE A 117 -19.00 -10.03 -1.70
N LYS A 118 -20.33 -10.02 -1.90
CA LYS A 118 -21.08 -11.24 -2.26
C LYS A 118 -20.96 -11.51 -3.76
N PRO A 119 -20.24 -12.56 -4.22
CA PRO A 119 -19.91 -12.71 -5.64
C PRO A 119 -21.14 -12.93 -6.54
N ASN A 120 -22.24 -13.48 -6.00
CA ASN A 120 -23.49 -13.66 -6.73
C ASN A 120 -24.15 -12.33 -7.16
N THR A 121 -23.74 -11.20 -6.59
CA THR A 121 -24.21 -9.87 -6.97
C THR A 121 -23.48 -9.29 -8.18
N LEU A 122 -22.32 -9.86 -8.56
CA LEU A 122 -21.45 -9.35 -9.62
C LEU A 122 -22.18 -9.20 -10.96
N LYS A 123 -23.09 -10.12 -11.30
CA LYS A 123 -23.88 -10.05 -12.55
C LYS A 123 -24.78 -8.80 -12.65
N LYS A 124 -25.07 -8.14 -11.53
CA LYS A 124 -25.88 -6.91 -11.46
C LYS A 124 -25.04 -5.64 -11.48
N VAL A 125 -23.71 -5.75 -11.40
CA VAL A 125 -22.81 -4.61 -11.36
C VAL A 125 -22.60 -4.10 -12.80
N GLU A 126 -22.78 -2.80 -13.01
CA GLU A 126 -22.57 -2.16 -14.32
C GLU A 126 -21.22 -1.43 -14.41
N ASN A 127 -20.73 -0.86 -13.30
CA ASN A 127 -19.41 -0.22 -13.22
C ASN A 127 -18.65 -0.80 -12.04
N LEU A 128 -17.49 -1.41 -12.30
CA LEU A 128 -16.62 -2.01 -11.29
C LEU A 128 -15.21 -1.41 -11.37
N LEU A 129 -14.74 -0.88 -10.26
CA LEU A 129 -13.36 -0.42 -10.11
C LEU A 129 -12.65 -1.35 -9.13
N ILE A 130 -11.54 -1.95 -9.55
CA ILE A 130 -10.73 -2.82 -8.70
C ILE A 130 -9.43 -2.11 -8.34
N LEU A 131 -9.12 -2.02 -7.05
CA LEU A 131 -7.81 -1.60 -6.56
C LEU A 131 -7.18 -2.77 -5.80
N VAL A 132 -6.11 -3.34 -6.32
CA VAL A 132 -5.56 -4.59 -5.74
C VAL A 132 -4.04 -4.57 -5.71
N SER A 133 -3.48 -5.01 -4.59
CA SER A 133 -2.04 -5.26 -4.45
C SER A 133 -1.68 -6.69 -4.81
N THR A 134 -0.43 -6.98 -5.12
CA THR A 134 0.09 -8.35 -5.32
C THR A 134 1.09 -8.68 -4.21
N HIS A 135 1.03 -9.91 -3.67
CA HIS A 135 1.88 -10.40 -2.58
C HIS A 135 2.70 -11.61 -2.99
N GLY A 136 3.80 -11.85 -2.27
CA GLY A 136 4.70 -12.98 -2.48
C GLY A 136 5.09 -13.19 -3.94
N GLU A 137 4.80 -14.38 -4.45
CA GLU A 137 5.14 -14.83 -5.80
C GLU A 137 3.96 -14.65 -6.78
N GLY A 138 3.29 -13.50 -6.74
CA GLY A 138 2.18 -13.16 -7.63
C GLY A 138 0.78 -13.44 -7.07
N GLU A 139 0.67 -13.73 -5.78
CA GLU A 139 -0.57 -14.11 -5.12
C GLU A 139 -1.46 -12.91 -4.78
N PRO A 140 -2.80 -13.09 -4.76
CA PRO A 140 -3.71 -12.10 -4.22
C PRO A 140 -3.52 -11.89 -2.71
N PRO A 141 -3.78 -10.67 -2.20
CA PRO A 141 -3.89 -10.40 -0.76
C PRO A 141 -4.94 -11.31 -0.11
N ASP A 142 -4.83 -11.54 1.19
CA ASP A 142 -5.74 -12.44 1.90
C ASP A 142 -7.22 -12.07 1.73
N ASN A 143 -7.52 -10.77 1.82
CA ASN A 143 -8.88 -10.27 1.64
C ASN A 143 -9.39 -10.29 0.18
N ALA A 144 -8.58 -10.73 -0.79
CA ALA A 144 -8.92 -10.87 -2.21
C ALA A 144 -8.92 -12.31 -2.72
N ARG A 145 -8.28 -13.24 -2.01
CA ARG A 145 -8.05 -14.64 -2.44
C ARG A 145 -9.34 -15.36 -2.86
N ALA A 146 -10.35 -15.39 -1.99
CA ALA A 146 -11.61 -16.06 -2.27
C ALA A 146 -12.37 -15.47 -3.49
N PHE A 147 -12.27 -14.16 -3.71
CA PHE A 147 -12.91 -13.50 -4.85
C PHE A 147 -12.16 -13.80 -6.16
N HIS A 148 -10.83 -13.79 -6.12
CA HIS A 148 -9.97 -14.21 -7.25
C HIS A 148 -10.30 -15.66 -7.66
N GLU A 149 -10.28 -16.60 -6.72
CA GLU A 149 -10.63 -18.01 -6.96
C GLU A 149 -12.04 -18.17 -7.54
N PHE A 150 -13.01 -17.41 -7.03
CA PHE A 150 -14.38 -17.42 -7.55
C PHE A 150 -14.42 -17.03 -9.03
N LEU A 151 -13.76 -15.94 -9.44
CA LEU A 151 -13.74 -15.48 -10.83
C LEU A 151 -13.08 -16.49 -11.76
N HIS A 152 -12.02 -17.17 -11.31
CA HIS A 152 -11.33 -18.20 -12.09
C HIS A 152 -12.06 -19.55 -12.09
N SER A 153 -13.06 -19.74 -11.24
CA SER A 153 -13.87 -20.95 -11.20
C SER A 153 -14.91 -21.03 -12.33
N LYS A 154 -15.46 -22.23 -12.54
CA LYS A 154 -16.60 -22.46 -13.45
C LYS A 154 -17.91 -21.81 -12.99
N ARG A 155 -17.96 -21.27 -11.76
CA ARG A 155 -19.14 -20.63 -11.18
C ARG A 155 -19.25 -19.14 -11.56
N ALA A 156 -18.20 -18.55 -12.11
CA ALA A 156 -18.19 -17.15 -12.50
C ALA A 156 -19.25 -16.87 -13.60
N PRO A 157 -20.10 -15.84 -13.44
CA PRO A 157 -21.09 -15.50 -14.44
C PRO A 157 -20.45 -14.80 -15.66
N GLN A 158 -21.16 -14.79 -16.79
CA GLN A 158 -20.86 -13.87 -17.89
C GLN A 158 -21.26 -12.44 -17.49
N LEU A 159 -20.46 -11.47 -17.90
CA LEU A 159 -20.43 -10.07 -17.45
C LEU A 159 -20.55 -9.09 -18.63
N GLU A 160 -21.37 -9.41 -19.62
CA GLU A 160 -21.52 -8.63 -20.87
C GLU A 160 -21.91 -7.15 -20.67
N SER A 161 -22.61 -6.83 -19.57
CA SER A 161 -23.02 -5.48 -19.21
C SER A 161 -22.03 -4.75 -18.29
N LEU A 162 -20.97 -5.43 -17.84
CA LEU A 162 -20.02 -4.89 -16.88
C LEU A 162 -19.01 -4.01 -17.60
N ARG A 163 -18.83 -2.79 -17.10
CA ARG A 163 -17.66 -1.95 -17.41
C ARG A 163 -16.72 -1.97 -16.24
N PHE A 164 -15.42 -2.08 -16.47
CA PHE A 164 -14.46 -2.19 -15.39
C PHE A 164 -13.12 -1.48 -15.64
N SER A 165 -12.40 -1.17 -14.59
CA SER A 165 -10.99 -0.78 -14.66
C SER A 165 -10.24 -1.26 -13.43
N VAL A 166 -8.95 -1.52 -13.58
CA VAL A 166 -8.10 -2.10 -12.53
C VAL A 166 -6.89 -1.20 -12.27
N LEU A 167 -6.67 -0.88 -11.00
CA LEU A 167 -5.42 -0.31 -10.49
C LEU A 167 -4.67 -1.40 -9.74
N ALA A 168 -3.47 -1.72 -10.20
CA ALA A 168 -2.66 -2.80 -9.65
C ALA A 168 -1.43 -2.23 -8.95
N LEU A 169 -1.26 -2.53 -7.65
CA LEU A 169 -0.06 -2.14 -6.89
C LEU A 169 0.88 -3.33 -6.77
N GLY A 170 2.16 -3.13 -7.08
CA GLY A 170 3.18 -4.16 -6.98
C GLY A 170 4.58 -3.55 -6.83
N ASP A 171 5.59 -4.40 -7.00
CA ASP A 171 7.00 -4.00 -7.01
C ASP A 171 7.72 -4.63 -8.20
N THR A 172 8.38 -3.80 -9.01
CA THR A 172 9.12 -4.26 -10.21
C THR A 172 10.35 -5.10 -9.88
N SER A 173 10.76 -5.16 -8.60
CA SER A 173 11.81 -6.06 -8.12
C SER A 173 11.37 -7.53 -8.10
N TYR A 174 10.05 -7.79 -8.10
CA TYR A 174 9.48 -9.14 -8.11
C TYR A 174 9.20 -9.60 -9.54
N GLU A 175 9.31 -10.92 -9.76
CA GLU A 175 9.06 -11.55 -11.05
C GLU A 175 7.62 -11.33 -11.54
N PHE A 176 6.66 -11.49 -10.62
CA PHE A 176 5.23 -11.40 -10.88
C PHE A 176 4.68 -9.99 -10.57
N PHE A 177 5.34 -8.96 -11.09
CA PHE A 177 4.94 -7.56 -10.90
C PHE A 177 3.45 -7.33 -11.28
N CYS A 178 2.64 -6.85 -10.33
CA CYS A 178 1.21 -6.57 -10.48
C CYS A 178 0.35 -7.76 -10.98
N GLN A 179 0.80 -9.01 -10.79
CA GLN A 179 0.15 -10.19 -11.36
C GLN A 179 -1.32 -10.33 -10.96
N THR A 180 -1.67 -10.07 -9.70
CA THR A 180 -3.06 -10.14 -9.25
C THR A 180 -3.96 -9.16 -10.02
N GLY A 181 -3.48 -7.94 -10.26
CA GLY A 181 -4.22 -6.95 -11.04
C GLY A 181 -4.36 -7.34 -12.51
N LYS A 182 -3.31 -7.95 -13.09
CA LYS A 182 -3.34 -8.51 -14.44
C LYS A 182 -4.37 -9.64 -14.54
N ASP A 183 -4.39 -10.54 -13.58
CA ASP A 183 -5.36 -11.65 -13.52
C ASP A 183 -6.79 -11.13 -13.49
N PHE A 184 -7.11 -10.18 -12.61
CA PHE A 184 -8.45 -9.57 -12.54
C PHE A 184 -8.83 -8.90 -13.85
N ASP A 185 -7.94 -8.09 -14.43
CA ASP A 185 -8.19 -7.35 -15.67
C ASP A 185 -8.46 -8.28 -16.85
N GLU A 186 -7.60 -9.28 -17.06
CA GLU A 186 -7.75 -10.27 -18.13
C GLU A 186 -8.99 -11.13 -17.91
N ARG A 187 -9.25 -11.55 -16.66
CA ARG A 187 -10.36 -12.45 -16.36
C ARG A 187 -11.72 -11.76 -16.53
N LEU A 188 -11.84 -10.50 -16.14
CA LEU A 188 -13.09 -9.74 -16.32
C LEU A 188 -13.41 -9.54 -17.80
N GLU A 189 -12.41 -9.28 -18.64
CA GLU A 189 -12.59 -9.22 -20.10
C GLU A 189 -13.01 -10.59 -20.67
N GLN A 190 -12.35 -11.67 -20.27
CA GLN A 190 -12.71 -13.04 -20.72
C GLN A 190 -14.14 -13.43 -20.36
N LEU A 191 -14.68 -12.87 -19.27
CA LEU A 191 -16.08 -13.06 -18.86
C LEU A 191 -17.05 -12.14 -19.60
N GLY A 192 -16.59 -11.31 -20.54
CA GLY A 192 -17.42 -10.41 -21.36
C GLY A 192 -17.49 -8.96 -20.88
N GLY A 193 -16.77 -8.61 -19.81
CA GLY A 193 -16.68 -7.23 -19.33
C GLY A 193 -15.93 -6.33 -20.31
N GLN A 194 -16.27 -5.04 -20.31
CA GLN A 194 -15.64 -4.02 -21.15
C GLN A 194 -14.76 -3.10 -20.32
N ARG A 195 -13.51 -2.87 -20.75
CA ARG A 195 -12.64 -1.91 -20.06
C ARG A 195 -13.17 -0.49 -20.20
N LEU A 196 -13.38 0.17 -19.07
CA LEU A 196 -13.72 1.57 -18.94
C LEU A 196 -12.50 2.46 -19.20
N SER A 197 -11.36 2.06 -18.64
CA SER A 197 -10.03 2.62 -18.92
C SER A 197 -8.99 1.48 -18.84
N PRO A 198 -7.81 1.64 -19.44
CA PRO A 198 -6.72 0.68 -19.30
C PRO A 198 -6.34 0.45 -17.83
N ARG A 199 -5.91 -0.78 -17.53
CA ARG A 199 -5.23 -1.09 -16.27
C ARG A 199 -3.96 -0.26 -16.14
N ILE A 200 -3.68 0.20 -14.93
CA ILE A 200 -2.38 0.80 -14.58
C ILE A 200 -1.68 -0.09 -13.55
N ASP A 201 -0.42 -0.42 -13.84
CA ASP A 201 0.48 -1.19 -12.99
C ASP A 201 1.42 -0.22 -12.27
N CYS A 202 1.26 -0.09 -10.96
CA CYS A 202 1.99 0.84 -10.09
C CYS A 202 3.14 0.13 -9.37
N ASP A 203 4.32 0.75 -9.39
CA ASP A 203 5.46 0.36 -8.55
C ASP A 203 5.38 1.05 -7.16
N LEU A 204 6.37 0.87 -6.28
CA LEU A 204 6.34 1.41 -4.90
C LEU A 204 6.09 2.92 -4.84
N ASP A 205 6.61 3.71 -5.78
CA ASP A 205 6.33 5.14 -5.98
C ASP A 205 5.06 5.36 -6.82
N TYR A 206 3.93 4.90 -6.31
CA TYR A 206 2.68 4.78 -7.06
C TYR A 206 1.89 6.09 -7.26
N ASP A 207 2.18 7.16 -6.53
CA ASP A 207 1.27 8.33 -6.44
C ASP A 207 0.95 8.95 -7.81
N GLU A 208 1.97 9.11 -8.68
CA GLU A 208 1.80 9.60 -10.06
C GLU A 208 0.94 8.64 -10.92
N PRO A 209 1.31 7.34 -11.08
CA PRO A 209 0.45 6.38 -11.78
C PRO A 209 -0.99 6.28 -11.26
N VAL A 210 -1.19 6.43 -9.94
CA VAL A 210 -2.53 6.40 -9.34
C VAL A 210 -3.33 7.64 -9.74
N ALA A 211 -2.71 8.83 -9.75
CA ALA A 211 -3.36 10.05 -10.22
C ALA A 211 -3.77 9.89 -11.70
N ASP A 212 -2.89 9.37 -12.55
CA ASP A 212 -3.18 9.09 -13.95
C ASP A 212 -4.39 8.13 -14.11
N TRP A 213 -4.46 7.09 -13.28
CA TRP A 213 -5.57 6.14 -13.32
C TRP A 213 -6.88 6.76 -12.83
N PHE A 214 -6.85 7.54 -11.74
CA PHE A 214 -8.01 8.28 -11.27
C PHE A 214 -8.51 9.26 -12.33
N GLU A 215 -7.62 9.99 -13.00
CA GLU A 215 -7.98 10.89 -14.09
C GLU A 215 -8.69 10.13 -15.22
N GLN A 216 -8.13 9.00 -15.67
CA GLN A 216 -8.71 8.21 -16.75
C GLN A 216 -10.09 7.63 -16.38
N VAL A 217 -10.24 7.13 -15.15
CA VAL A 217 -11.52 6.58 -14.66
C VAL A 217 -12.57 7.68 -14.54
N LEU A 218 -12.23 8.81 -13.90
CA LEU A 218 -13.14 9.95 -13.75
C LEU A 218 -13.53 10.52 -15.12
N GLY A 219 -12.58 10.64 -16.04
CA GLY A 219 -12.81 11.08 -17.41
C GLY A 219 -13.73 10.13 -18.19
N ALA A 220 -13.58 8.82 -18.02
CA ALA A 220 -14.44 7.82 -18.66
C ALA A 220 -15.87 7.79 -18.10
N LEU A 221 -16.04 8.12 -16.81
CA LEU A 221 -17.36 8.13 -16.14
C LEU A 221 -18.13 9.46 -16.34
N ASN A 222 -17.44 10.61 -16.34
CA ASN A 222 -18.06 11.94 -16.35
C ASN A 222 -17.74 12.80 -17.59
N GLY A 223 -16.86 12.34 -18.47
CA GLY A 223 -16.21 13.20 -19.47
C GLY A 223 -14.98 13.93 -18.88
N PRO A 224 -14.05 14.41 -19.71
CA PRO A 224 -12.70 14.83 -19.28
C PRO A 224 -12.65 16.14 -18.48
N GLN A 225 -13.77 16.84 -18.26
CA GLN A 225 -13.76 18.12 -17.57
C GLN A 225 -13.47 17.94 -16.07
N ASN A 226 -12.43 18.61 -15.58
CA ASN A 226 -11.94 18.59 -14.18
C ASN A 226 -11.35 17.26 -13.68
N ALA A 227 -11.21 16.23 -14.53
CA ALA A 227 -10.67 14.94 -14.12
C ALA A 227 -9.24 15.01 -13.52
N PRO A 228 -8.28 15.77 -14.09
CA PRO A 228 -6.92 15.85 -13.54
C PRO A 228 -6.90 16.45 -12.11
N GLN A 229 -7.60 17.57 -11.91
CA GLN A 229 -7.67 18.24 -10.61
C GLN A 229 -8.33 17.37 -9.53
N LEU A 230 -9.36 16.61 -9.90
CA LEU A 230 -10.03 15.69 -8.97
C LEU A 230 -9.14 14.49 -8.63
N ALA A 231 -8.37 13.99 -9.59
CA ALA A 231 -7.42 12.90 -9.39
C ALA A 231 -6.31 13.31 -8.41
N ASP A 232 -5.67 14.45 -8.64
CA ASP A 232 -4.64 14.98 -7.73
C ASP A 232 -5.17 15.16 -6.30
N GLN A 233 -6.39 15.70 -6.17
CA GLN A 233 -7.03 15.85 -4.87
C GLN A 233 -7.34 14.51 -4.19
N ALA A 234 -7.70 13.48 -4.97
CA ALA A 234 -7.98 12.16 -4.44
C ALA A 234 -6.70 11.48 -3.94
N VAL A 235 -5.60 11.54 -4.70
CA VAL A 235 -4.31 10.98 -4.27
C VAL A 235 -3.83 11.69 -3.01
N ALA A 236 -3.83 13.03 -2.99
CA ALA A 236 -3.45 13.80 -1.82
C ALA A 236 -4.35 13.52 -0.59
N ALA A 237 -5.64 13.28 -0.79
CA ALA A 237 -6.54 12.91 0.30
C ALA A 237 -6.31 11.48 0.82
N ALA A 238 -5.87 10.55 -0.03
CA ALA A 238 -5.48 9.21 0.40
C ALA A 238 -4.18 9.23 1.20
N GLU A 239 -3.20 10.05 0.80
CA GLU A 239 -1.96 10.25 1.55
C GLU A 239 -2.18 10.83 2.95
N LYS A 240 -3.10 11.78 3.07
CA LYS A 240 -3.46 12.41 4.36
C LYS A 240 -4.40 11.57 5.21
N ALA A 241 -4.88 10.43 4.71
CA ALA A 241 -5.86 9.62 5.42
C ALA A 241 -5.28 9.00 6.71
N ASP A 242 -3.99 8.69 6.72
CA ASP A 242 -3.30 8.13 7.88
C ASP A 242 -3.10 9.20 8.98
N GLU A 243 -2.79 10.45 8.59
CA GLU A 243 -2.43 11.53 9.53
C GLU A 243 -3.15 12.85 9.20
N PRO A 244 -4.48 12.95 9.41
CA PRO A 244 -5.27 14.10 9.00
C PRO A 244 -4.92 15.40 9.74
N GLN A 245 -4.26 15.29 10.91
CA GLN A 245 -3.86 16.42 11.75
C GLN A 245 -2.39 16.82 11.56
N SER A 246 -1.58 15.97 10.91
CA SER A 246 -0.16 16.24 10.66
C SER A 246 0.02 16.92 9.30
N PRO A 247 0.97 17.87 9.16
CA PRO A 247 1.41 18.36 7.85
C PRO A 247 2.33 17.36 7.13
N PHE A 248 2.72 16.26 7.78
CA PHE A 248 3.65 15.27 7.25
C PHE A 248 2.91 14.06 6.66
N SER A 249 3.49 13.49 5.61
CA SER A 249 2.97 12.33 4.90
C SER A 249 4.12 11.59 4.23
N ARG A 250 3.81 10.50 3.51
CA ARG A 250 4.79 9.81 2.66
C ARG A 250 5.54 10.77 1.71
N ASN A 251 4.83 11.68 1.06
CA ASN A 251 5.42 12.62 0.09
C ASN A 251 5.98 13.91 0.73
N HIS A 252 5.79 14.07 2.04
CA HIS A 252 6.38 15.15 2.82
C HIS A 252 6.78 14.60 4.19
N PRO A 253 7.86 13.79 4.27
CA PRO A 253 8.23 13.09 5.49
C PRO A 253 8.71 14.07 6.58
N PHE A 254 8.49 13.69 7.83
CA PHE A 254 9.01 14.40 9.00
C PHE A 254 10.47 14.01 9.24
N ASN A 255 11.37 14.97 9.43
CA ASN A 255 12.75 14.68 9.83
C ASN A 255 12.82 14.45 11.33
N ALA A 256 12.66 13.20 11.75
CA ALA A 256 12.65 12.79 13.14
C ALA A 256 14.07 12.68 13.69
N GLU A 257 14.33 13.29 14.84
CA GLU A 257 15.62 13.15 15.55
C GLU A 257 15.77 11.74 16.10
N VAL A 258 16.96 11.15 15.91
CA VAL A 258 17.32 9.85 16.47
C VAL A 258 17.71 10.04 17.93
N LEU A 259 16.92 9.46 18.84
CA LEU A 259 17.16 9.53 20.27
C LEU A 259 18.12 8.43 20.73
N GLU A 260 17.91 7.21 20.24
CA GLU A 260 18.68 6.03 20.61
C GLU A 260 18.92 5.14 19.39
N ASN A 261 20.08 4.47 19.35
CA ASN A 261 20.40 3.44 18.35
C ASN A 261 21.24 2.32 19.00
N LEU A 262 20.53 1.32 19.52
CA LEU A 262 21.10 0.26 20.33
C LEU A 262 21.20 -1.05 19.55
N ASN A 263 22.37 -1.69 19.57
CA ASN A 263 22.47 -3.09 19.12
C ASN A 263 21.91 -4.04 20.19
N LEU A 264 20.84 -4.75 19.83
CA LEU A 264 20.15 -5.72 20.69
C LEU A 264 20.88 -7.07 20.78
N ASN A 265 21.77 -7.36 19.82
CA ASN A 265 22.51 -8.60 19.83
C ASN A 265 23.67 -8.56 20.83
N GLY A 266 23.89 -9.68 21.51
CA GLY A 266 25.01 -9.90 22.41
C GLY A 266 26.34 -10.00 21.67
N ARG A 267 27.43 -9.76 22.41
CA ARG A 267 28.80 -9.83 21.88
C ARG A 267 29.07 -11.21 21.25
N GLY A 268 29.53 -11.21 20.00
CA GLY A 268 29.87 -12.42 19.27
C GLY A 268 28.74 -13.00 18.41
N SER A 269 27.57 -12.35 18.37
CA SER A 269 26.53 -12.68 17.38
C SER A 269 27.06 -12.53 15.95
N ASP A 270 26.57 -13.39 15.04
CA ASP A 270 26.73 -13.23 13.59
C ASP A 270 25.65 -12.33 12.97
N ARG A 271 24.82 -11.71 13.82
CA ARG A 271 23.75 -10.76 13.46
C ARG A 271 23.96 -9.43 14.16
N GLU A 272 23.31 -8.42 13.58
CA GLU A 272 23.21 -7.09 14.14
C GLU A 272 21.79 -6.59 13.93
N THR A 273 21.04 -6.52 15.03
CA THR A 273 19.66 -6.06 15.09
C THR A 273 19.64 -4.83 15.97
N ARG A 274 19.27 -3.70 15.39
CA ARG A 274 19.21 -2.42 16.06
C ARG A 274 17.79 -2.13 16.52
N HIS A 275 17.70 -1.60 17.74
CA HIS A 275 16.55 -0.84 18.22
C HIS A 275 16.85 0.65 17.99
N LEU A 276 15.93 1.35 17.35
CA LEU A 276 16.01 2.79 17.19
C LEU A 276 14.78 3.45 17.80
N GLU A 277 15.00 4.58 18.46
CA GLU A 277 13.98 5.45 19.02
C GLU A 277 14.08 6.80 18.31
N LEU A 278 12.96 7.29 17.76
CA LEU A 278 12.91 8.56 17.05
C LEU A 278 11.92 9.51 17.72
N SER A 279 12.31 10.78 17.87
CA SER A 279 11.43 11.83 18.37
C SER A 279 10.41 12.23 17.29
N LEU A 280 9.14 12.23 17.67
CA LEU A 280 8.01 12.78 16.92
C LEU A 280 7.56 14.15 17.46
N ALA A 281 8.29 14.74 18.43
CA ALA A 281 7.89 15.98 19.07
C ALA A 281 7.65 17.10 18.05
N GLY A 282 6.49 17.76 18.16
CA GLY A 282 6.08 18.85 17.27
C GLY A 282 5.68 18.43 15.84
N SER A 283 5.71 17.13 15.51
CA SER A 283 5.27 16.63 14.20
C SER A 283 3.74 16.52 14.07
N GLY A 284 3.04 16.34 15.18
CA GLY A 284 1.63 15.98 15.20
C GLY A 284 1.32 14.59 14.64
N LEU A 285 2.35 13.78 14.37
CA LEU A 285 2.20 12.38 13.99
C LEU A 285 1.75 11.56 15.19
N THR A 286 0.81 10.67 14.96
CA THR A 286 0.34 9.68 15.95
C THR A 286 0.46 8.28 15.36
N PHE A 287 0.28 7.23 16.14
CA PHE A 287 0.19 5.88 15.59
C PHE A 287 -0.48 4.95 16.59
N GLU A 288 -0.97 3.82 16.11
CA GLU A 288 -1.51 2.74 16.92
C GLU A 288 -0.63 1.49 16.81
N PRO A 289 -0.63 0.63 17.83
CA PRO A 289 0.06 -0.66 17.75
C PRO A 289 -0.29 -1.42 16.47
N GLY A 290 0.74 -1.90 15.78
CA GLY A 290 0.63 -2.63 14.51
C GLY A 290 0.73 -1.76 13.25
N ASP A 291 0.79 -0.43 13.39
CA ASP A 291 1.20 0.46 12.29
C ASP A 291 2.67 0.28 11.92
N SER A 292 3.04 0.80 10.75
CA SER A 292 4.40 0.77 10.23
C SER A 292 5.00 2.16 10.15
N LEU A 293 6.29 2.27 10.41
CA LEU A 293 7.10 3.45 10.18
C LEU A 293 7.78 3.34 8.81
N GLY A 294 7.49 4.28 7.91
CA GLY A 294 8.24 4.42 6.67
C GLY A 294 9.47 5.29 6.90
N VAL A 295 10.65 4.77 6.57
CA VAL A 295 11.94 5.47 6.69
C VAL A 295 12.54 5.65 5.31
N TYR A 296 12.84 6.89 4.92
CA TYR A 296 13.58 7.19 3.70
C TYR A 296 15.09 7.10 3.97
N PRO A 297 15.81 6.16 3.34
CA PRO A 297 17.23 6.00 3.58
C PRO A 297 18.07 6.85 2.63
N GLU A 298 19.38 6.90 2.88
CA GLU A 298 20.36 7.31 1.89
C GLU A 298 21.11 6.09 1.35
N ASN A 299 21.43 6.10 0.06
CA ASN A 299 22.37 5.14 -0.53
C ASN A 299 23.76 5.27 0.11
N HIS A 300 24.58 4.24 -0.02
CA HIS A 300 25.94 4.28 0.53
C HIS A 300 26.82 5.22 -0.31
N PRO A 301 27.50 6.21 0.29
CA PRO A 301 28.27 7.21 -0.44
C PRO A 301 29.38 6.61 -1.32
N GLN A 302 29.99 5.51 -0.89
CA GLN A 302 31.03 4.83 -1.67
C GLN A 302 30.47 4.24 -2.97
N LEU A 303 29.31 3.56 -2.95
CA LEU A 303 28.71 3.03 -4.17
C LEU A 303 28.29 4.14 -5.14
N VAL A 304 27.79 5.26 -4.62
CA VAL A 304 27.52 6.45 -5.44
C VAL A 304 28.81 6.94 -6.12
N ALA A 305 29.91 7.03 -5.38
CA ALA A 305 31.19 7.45 -5.93
C ALA A 305 31.72 6.45 -6.99
N ASP A 306 31.62 5.15 -6.72
CA ASP A 306 32.07 4.08 -7.61
C ASP A 306 31.26 4.06 -8.92
N ILE A 307 29.94 4.26 -8.84
CA ILE A 307 29.05 4.37 -10.01
C ILE A 307 29.45 5.56 -10.90
N ILE A 308 29.61 6.74 -10.30
CA ILE A 308 29.97 7.96 -11.04
C ILE A 308 31.35 7.77 -11.69
N ALA A 309 32.30 7.17 -10.99
CA ALA A 309 33.63 6.89 -11.50
C ALA A 309 33.62 5.87 -12.65
N ALA A 310 32.87 4.76 -12.50
CA ALA A 310 32.76 3.71 -13.52
C ALA A 310 32.09 4.21 -14.81
N ALA A 311 31.09 5.09 -14.70
CA ALA A 311 30.43 5.69 -15.84
C ALA A 311 31.23 6.85 -16.47
N GLY A 312 32.23 7.40 -15.77
CA GLY A 312 32.99 8.57 -16.21
C GLY A 312 32.17 9.87 -16.20
N TRP A 313 31.16 9.96 -15.35
CA TRP A 313 30.28 11.13 -15.24
C TRP A 313 30.85 12.23 -14.34
N ASN A 314 30.38 13.47 -14.54
CA ASN A 314 30.69 14.57 -13.64
C ASN A 314 29.76 14.50 -12.41
N PRO A 315 30.28 14.37 -11.17
CA PRO A 315 29.44 14.31 -9.97
C PRO A 315 28.58 15.57 -9.74
N ASP A 316 29.01 16.71 -10.30
CA ASP A 316 28.33 18.00 -10.17
C ASP A 316 27.44 18.33 -11.39
N GLU A 317 27.25 17.38 -12.32
CA GLU A 317 26.26 17.54 -13.40
C GLU A 317 24.88 17.76 -12.80
N THR A 318 24.16 18.78 -13.29
CA THR A 318 22.77 19.01 -12.92
C THR A 318 21.89 17.95 -13.57
N VAL A 319 21.16 17.20 -12.76
CA VAL A 319 20.26 16.14 -13.19
C VAL A 319 18.91 16.28 -12.48
N PRO A 320 17.82 15.78 -13.09
CA PRO A 320 16.51 15.82 -12.45
C PRO A 320 16.48 14.93 -11.20
N PHE A 321 15.90 15.45 -10.12
CA PHE A 321 15.51 14.69 -8.94
C PHE A 321 14.13 14.10 -9.07
N ASN A 322 13.28 14.60 -9.99
CA ASN A 322 11.96 14.07 -10.32
C ASN A 322 11.43 14.62 -11.65
N LYS A 323 10.24 14.13 -12.07
CA LYS A 323 9.57 14.59 -13.28
C LYS A 323 8.90 15.97 -13.12
N LYS A 324 8.79 16.48 -11.89
CA LYS A 324 8.17 17.76 -11.53
C LYS A 324 9.14 18.95 -11.65
N GLY A 325 10.38 18.70 -12.09
CA GLY A 325 11.37 19.75 -12.38
C GLY A 325 12.25 20.13 -11.20
N GLU A 326 12.25 19.37 -10.11
CA GLU A 326 13.32 19.48 -9.10
C GLU A 326 14.60 18.92 -9.69
N GLU A 327 15.72 19.62 -9.49
CA GLU A 327 17.03 19.27 -10.03
C GLU A 327 18.11 19.55 -9.00
N GLY A 328 19.24 18.85 -9.12
CA GLY A 328 20.44 19.13 -8.34
C GLY A 328 21.60 18.29 -8.84
N THR A 329 22.60 18.04 -8.00
CA THR A 329 23.81 17.34 -8.44
C THR A 329 23.55 15.85 -8.68
N LEU A 330 24.25 15.24 -9.65
CA LEU A 330 24.25 13.80 -9.87
C LEU A 330 24.55 13.02 -8.58
N ARG A 331 25.52 13.50 -7.79
CA ARG A 331 25.86 12.90 -6.50
C ARG A 331 24.66 12.83 -5.57
N GLU A 332 23.92 13.93 -5.43
CA GLU A 332 22.74 13.99 -4.56
C GLU A 332 21.59 13.13 -5.11
N ALA A 333 21.37 13.16 -6.43
CA ALA A 333 20.37 12.33 -7.09
C ALA A 333 20.56 10.85 -6.77
N LEU A 334 21.78 10.33 -6.96
CA LEU A 334 22.10 8.93 -6.67
C LEU A 334 22.19 8.64 -5.18
N LEU A 335 22.44 9.64 -4.33
CA LEU A 335 22.50 9.44 -2.87
C LEU A 335 21.10 9.30 -2.27
N ARG A 336 20.12 10.10 -2.70
CA ARG A 336 18.83 10.27 -1.98
C ARG A 336 17.58 10.00 -2.80
N HIS A 337 17.66 10.13 -4.13
CA HIS A 337 16.44 10.20 -4.96
C HIS A 337 16.18 8.95 -5.78
N TYR A 338 17.21 8.18 -6.12
CA TYR A 338 17.11 7.04 -7.03
C TYR A 338 17.59 5.72 -6.41
N GLU A 339 16.93 4.62 -6.78
CA GLU A 339 17.34 3.27 -6.41
C GLU A 339 18.51 2.82 -7.28
N ILE A 340 19.59 2.39 -6.64
CA ILE A 340 20.85 2.00 -7.30
C ILE A 340 21.32 0.61 -6.90
N THR A 341 20.63 -0.06 -5.96
CA THR A 341 21.03 -1.35 -5.40
C THR A 341 20.24 -2.54 -5.95
N VAL A 342 19.09 -2.27 -6.58
CA VAL A 342 18.22 -3.30 -7.17
C VAL A 342 18.14 -3.11 -8.68
N LEU A 343 18.55 -4.14 -9.42
CA LEU A 343 18.29 -4.22 -10.86
C LEU A 343 16.90 -4.81 -11.10
N THR A 344 16.18 -4.27 -12.08
CA THR A 344 14.87 -4.78 -12.51
C THR A 344 14.86 -4.98 -14.01
N LYS A 345 14.02 -5.90 -14.50
CA LYS A 345 13.86 -6.11 -15.94
C LYS A 345 13.48 -4.81 -16.68
N PRO A 346 12.50 -4.00 -16.21
CA PRO A 346 12.20 -2.71 -16.83
C PRO A 346 13.40 -1.76 -16.89
N LEU A 347 14.24 -1.71 -15.85
CA LEU A 347 15.46 -0.90 -15.86
C LEU A 347 16.40 -1.34 -16.99
N LEU A 348 16.67 -2.65 -17.11
CA LEU A 348 17.56 -3.18 -18.14
C LEU A 348 17.01 -2.90 -19.55
N GLU A 349 15.70 -3.05 -19.76
CA GLU A 349 15.02 -2.72 -21.02
C GLU A 349 15.16 -1.25 -21.41
N GLN A 350 15.08 -0.32 -20.44
CA GLN A 350 15.31 1.11 -20.71
C GLN A 350 16.80 1.42 -20.91
N ALA A 351 17.68 0.80 -20.12
CA ALA A 351 19.13 0.97 -20.24
C ALA A 351 19.64 0.50 -21.61
N ALA A 352 19.05 -0.58 -22.16
CA ALA A 352 19.36 -1.07 -23.50
C ALA A 352 19.04 -0.07 -24.61
N LYS A 353 18.15 0.92 -24.37
CA LYS A 353 17.89 2.01 -25.33
C LYS A 353 18.96 3.10 -25.27
N LEU A 354 19.70 3.18 -24.17
CA LEU A 354 20.78 4.15 -23.93
C LEU A 354 22.16 3.59 -24.30
N SER A 355 22.30 2.26 -24.42
CA SER A 355 23.57 1.59 -24.77
C SER A 355 23.45 0.78 -26.05
N ALA A 356 24.52 0.80 -26.84
CA ALA A 356 24.70 -0.06 -28.00
C ALA A 356 25.39 -1.39 -27.67
N ALA A 357 25.59 -1.71 -26.38
CA ALA A 357 26.28 -2.93 -25.94
C ALA A 357 25.51 -4.18 -26.42
N PRO A 358 26.09 -5.01 -27.33
CA PRO A 358 25.39 -6.19 -27.85
C PRO A 358 25.03 -7.20 -26.75
N GLY A 359 25.85 -7.27 -25.68
CA GLY A 359 25.60 -8.15 -24.55
C GLY A 359 24.31 -7.84 -23.80
N LEU A 360 23.97 -6.55 -23.61
CA LEU A 360 22.74 -6.16 -22.92
C LEU A 360 21.51 -6.48 -23.76
N GLN A 361 21.60 -6.27 -25.08
CA GLN A 361 20.54 -6.63 -26.02
C GLN A 361 20.31 -8.15 -26.07
N ALA A 362 21.40 -8.93 -26.06
CA ALA A 362 21.32 -10.39 -26.03
C ALA A 362 20.69 -10.89 -24.71
N LEU A 363 21.03 -10.29 -23.57
CA LEU A 363 20.48 -10.63 -22.27
C LEU A 363 18.95 -10.40 -22.19
N LEU A 364 18.44 -9.44 -22.97
CA LEU A 364 17.01 -9.11 -23.04
C LEU A 364 16.23 -9.91 -24.10
N ALA A 365 16.89 -10.78 -24.85
CA ALA A 365 16.22 -11.63 -25.83
C ALA A 365 15.20 -12.56 -25.14
N PRO A 366 14.04 -12.85 -25.75
CA PRO A 366 13.02 -13.72 -25.16
C PRO A 366 13.54 -15.08 -24.69
N GLU A 367 14.49 -15.65 -25.42
CA GLU A 367 15.17 -16.91 -25.11
C GLU A 367 16.13 -16.84 -23.91
N ALA A 368 16.61 -15.64 -23.54
CA ALA A 368 17.59 -15.42 -22.48
C ALA A 368 16.94 -15.14 -21.10
N HIS A 369 15.65 -15.43 -20.93
CA HIS A 369 14.91 -15.11 -19.71
C HIS A 369 15.58 -15.63 -18.41
N GLN A 370 16.08 -16.87 -18.42
CA GLN A 370 16.76 -17.45 -17.26
C GLN A 370 18.13 -16.79 -16.99
N GLU A 371 18.84 -16.39 -18.06
CA GLU A 371 20.11 -15.66 -17.96
C GLU A 371 19.89 -14.27 -17.39
N LEU A 372 18.85 -13.56 -17.86
CA LEU A 372 18.43 -12.26 -17.32
C LEU A 372 18.10 -12.35 -15.82
N LYS A 373 17.30 -13.33 -15.43
CA LYS A 373 16.95 -13.57 -14.02
C LYS A 373 18.20 -13.83 -13.17
N SER A 374 19.10 -14.68 -13.67
CA SER A 374 20.38 -14.98 -13.00
C SER A 374 21.33 -13.78 -12.97
N TYR A 375 21.26 -12.90 -13.97
CA TYR A 375 22.05 -11.68 -14.01
C TYR A 375 21.60 -10.68 -12.95
N ILE A 376 20.29 -10.39 -12.91
CA ILE A 376 19.70 -9.43 -11.97
C ILE A 376 19.96 -9.85 -10.50
N GLN A 377 19.90 -11.15 -10.21
CA GLN A 377 20.03 -11.64 -8.84
C GLN A 377 21.39 -11.28 -8.21
N GLY A 378 21.34 -10.46 -7.17
CA GLY A 378 22.51 -10.06 -6.37
C GLY A 378 23.41 -9.00 -7.02
N ARG A 379 23.02 -8.45 -8.18
CA ARG A 379 23.71 -7.34 -8.84
C ARG A 379 23.03 -5.99 -8.57
N ASP A 380 23.83 -4.94 -8.62
CA ASP A 380 23.40 -3.54 -8.46
C ASP A 380 23.74 -2.71 -9.72
N LEU A 381 23.45 -1.40 -9.66
CA LEU A 381 23.69 -0.49 -10.78
C LEU A 381 25.17 -0.39 -11.18
N LEU A 382 26.12 -0.56 -10.25
CA LEU A 382 27.54 -0.54 -10.57
C LEU A 382 27.94 -1.74 -11.44
N ASP A 383 27.35 -2.92 -11.21
CA ASP A 383 27.58 -4.09 -12.07
C ASP A 383 27.07 -3.81 -13.48
N LEU A 384 25.83 -3.30 -13.61
CA LEU A 384 25.24 -2.95 -14.91
C LEU A 384 26.11 -1.95 -15.67
N ILE A 385 26.59 -0.92 -14.96
CA ILE A 385 27.42 0.13 -15.57
C ILE A 385 28.76 -0.44 -16.05
N THR A 386 29.38 -1.30 -15.24
CA THR A 386 30.69 -1.89 -15.54
C THR A 386 30.61 -2.93 -16.65
N ASP A 387 29.63 -3.83 -16.60
CA ASP A 387 29.51 -4.98 -17.50
C ASP A 387 29.12 -4.56 -18.93
N PHE A 388 28.30 -3.51 -19.08
CA PHE A 388 27.80 -3.03 -20.38
C PHE A 388 28.28 -1.62 -20.75
N GLY A 389 29.33 -1.16 -20.08
CA GLY A 389 30.03 0.06 -20.45
C GLY A 389 30.85 -0.06 -21.74
N PRO A 390 31.35 1.07 -22.28
CA PRO A 390 31.16 2.43 -21.78
C PRO A 390 29.77 3.00 -22.10
N TRP A 391 29.26 3.88 -21.23
CA TRP A 391 27.97 4.55 -21.38
C TRP A 391 28.16 5.96 -21.94
N ASN A 392 28.02 6.10 -23.26
CA ASN A 392 28.24 7.38 -23.96
C ASN A 392 26.98 8.26 -23.94
N VAL A 393 26.35 8.42 -22.78
CA VAL A 393 25.15 9.25 -22.58
C VAL A 393 25.37 10.21 -21.40
N PRO A 394 24.74 11.40 -21.40
CA PRO A 394 24.72 12.28 -20.23
C PRO A 394 24.14 11.59 -19.00
N ALA A 395 24.63 11.93 -17.81
CA ALA A 395 24.14 11.32 -16.57
C ALA A 395 22.64 11.59 -16.37
N SER A 396 22.19 12.79 -16.74
CA SER A 396 20.77 13.19 -16.79
C SER A 396 19.87 12.22 -17.59
N SER A 397 20.38 11.65 -18.70
CA SER A 397 19.62 10.67 -19.49
C SER A 397 19.50 9.34 -18.75
N PHE A 398 20.56 8.93 -18.04
CA PHE A 398 20.56 7.67 -17.31
C PHE A 398 19.70 7.75 -16.03
N VAL A 399 19.80 8.82 -15.24
CA VAL A 399 18.96 8.93 -14.03
C VAL A 399 17.47 8.97 -14.34
N SER A 400 17.08 9.40 -15.55
CA SER A 400 15.68 9.44 -15.97
C SER A 400 15.02 8.06 -16.11
N ILE A 401 15.81 6.99 -16.25
CA ILE A 401 15.31 5.61 -16.33
C ILE A 401 15.35 4.88 -14.98
N LEU A 402 15.96 5.48 -13.95
CA LEU A 402 15.99 4.93 -12.60
C LEU A 402 14.65 5.18 -11.91
N ARG A 403 14.17 4.19 -11.17
CA ARG A 403 13.03 4.35 -10.25
C ARG A 403 13.43 5.18 -9.02
N LYS A 404 12.45 5.77 -8.35
CA LYS A 404 12.67 6.45 -7.08
C LYS A 404 13.23 5.51 -6.03
N LEU A 405 14.06 6.05 -5.13
CA LEU A 405 14.48 5.35 -3.93
C LEU A 405 13.26 5.20 -3.00
N PRO A 406 12.75 3.97 -2.77
CA PRO A 406 11.58 3.79 -1.93
C PRO A 406 11.94 3.93 -0.45
N ALA A 407 10.99 4.41 0.35
CA ALA A 407 11.04 4.25 1.80
C ALA A 407 11.01 2.76 2.16
N ARG A 408 11.64 2.39 3.28
CA ARG A 408 11.54 1.05 3.86
C ARG A 408 10.55 1.10 5.03
N LEU A 409 9.60 0.16 5.04
CA LEU A 409 8.61 0.03 6.11
C LEU A 409 9.16 -0.86 7.21
N TYR A 410 8.96 -0.45 8.46
CA TYR A 410 9.28 -1.23 9.66
C TYR A 410 8.06 -1.27 10.56
N SER A 411 7.68 -2.46 11.05
CA SER A 411 6.65 -2.59 12.08
C SER A 411 7.09 -1.80 13.32
N ILE A 412 6.23 -0.92 13.80
CA ILE A 412 6.52 -0.07 14.96
C ILE A 412 6.63 -0.96 16.21
N SER A 413 7.68 -0.75 17.01
CA SER A 413 7.99 -1.53 18.20
C SER A 413 7.75 -0.81 19.53
N SER A 414 7.04 0.31 19.51
CA SER A 414 6.55 1.01 20.71
C SER A 414 5.04 1.23 20.65
N SER A 415 4.40 1.42 21.80
CA SER A 415 3.07 2.03 21.89
C SER A 415 3.21 3.56 22.02
N TYR A 416 2.37 4.31 21.29
CA TYR A 416 2.31 5.78 21.43
C TYR A 416 1.80 6.20 22.81
N ASN A 417 0.90 5.43 23.41
CA ASN A 417 0.37 5.71 24.75
C ASN A 417 1.44 5.49 25.83
N ALA A 418 2.30 4.48 25.65
CA ALA A 418 3.42 4.23 26.56
C ALA A 418 4.60 5.18 26.33
N ASN A 419 4.82 5.64 25.09
CA ASN A 419 5.93 6.52 24.71
C ASN A 419 5.40 7.71 23.88
N PRO A 420 4.74 8.70 24.53
CA PRO A 420 4.18 9.84 23.82
C PRO A 420 5.27 10.62 23.07
N GLU A 421 4.97 11.01 21.82
CA GLU A 421 5.89 11.72 20.94
C GLU A 421 7.19 10.96 20.60
N GLU A 422 7.24 9.63 20.78
CA GLU A 422 8.37 8.78 20.40
C GLU A 422 7.91 7.58 19.57
N VAL A 423 8.64 7.23 18.51
CA VAL A 423 8.37 6.04 17.70
C VAL A 423 9.59 5.14 17.65
N HIS A 424 9.42 3.87 17.99
CA HIS A 424 10.51 2.91 18.03
C HIS A 424 10.34 1.93 16.88
N PHE A 425 11.45 1.46 16.31
CA PHE A 425 11.42 0.37 15.35
C PHE A 425 12.62 -0.55 15.51
N THR A 426 12.48 -1.77 15.01
CA THR A 426 13.52 -2.80 15.10
C THR A 426 13.99 -3.19 13.70
N VAL A 427 15.30 -3.08 13.45
CA VAL A 427 15.87 -3.34 12.12
C VAL A 427 17.09 -4.25 12.20
N ARG A 428 17.09 -5.31 11.40
CA ARG A 428 18.28 -6.16 11.21
C ARG A 428 19.12 -5.64 10.06
N ALA A 429 20.40 -5.39 10.31
CA ALA A 429 21.36 -5.01 9.29
C ALA A 429 21.51 -6.15 8.26
N VAL A 430 21.37 -5.80 6.98
CA VAL A 430 21.48 -6.76 5.87
C VAL A 430 22.83 -6.59 5.23
N ARG A 431 23.66 -7.64 5.26
CA ARG A 431 24.98 -7.70 4.63
C ARG A 431 25.17 -9.08 4.01
N TYR A 432 25.70 -9.13 2.80
CA TYR A 432 25.96 -10.39 2.09
C TYR A 432 27.02 -10.18 1.01
N GLU A 433 27.72 -11.24 0.63
CA GLU A 433 28.63 -11.21 -0.52
C GLU A 433 27.87 -11.65 -1.78
N SER A 434 28.04 -10.93 -2.89
CA SER A 434 27.51 -11.34 -4.19
C SER A 434 28.35 -10.83 -5.34
N HIS A 435 28.67 -11.74 -6.28
CA HIS A 435 29.51 -11.49 -7.45
C HIS A 435 30.86 -10.86 -7.09
N GLY A 436 31.50 -11.34 -6.01
CA GLY A 436 32.81 -10.89 -5.55
C GLY A 436 32.83 -9.50 -4.91
N ARG A 437 31.66 -8.94 -4.57
CA ARG A 437 31.53 -7.67 -3.83
C ARG A 437 30.67 -7.85 -2.59
N ASP A 438 31.04 -7.12 -1.54
CA ASP A 438 30.17 -6.92 -0.38
C ASP A 438 28.95 -6.09 -0.78
N ARG A 439 27.78 -6.54 -0.33
CA ARG A 439 26.48 -5.92 -0.55
C ARG A 439 25.85 -5.61 0.80
N TYR A 440 25.00 -4.59 0.80
CA TYR A 440 24.33 -4.11 1.99
C TYR A 440 22.89 -3.72 1.68
N GLY A 441 22.01 -3.87 2.66
CA GLY A 441 20.67 -3.31 2.61
C GLY A 441 20.74 -1.80 2.84
N VAL A 442 20.18 -1.02 1.90
CA VAL A 442 20.27 0.45 1.91
C VAL A 442 19.86 1.06 3.26
N CYS A 443 18.63 0.80 3.69
CA CYS A 443 18.10 1.39 4.92
C CYS A 443 18.69 0.78 6.20
N SER A 444 18.85 -0.55 6.23
CA SER A 444 19.30 -1.23 7.45
C SER A 444 20.76 -0.95 7.78
N VAL A 445 21.64 -0.85 6.76
CA VAL A 445 23.05 -0.45 6.97
C VAL A 445 23.19 1.06 7.14
N HIS A 446 22.34 1.88 6.51
CA HIS A 446 22.26 3.31 6.85
C HIS A 446 22.00 3.49 8.36
N CYS A 447 20.96 2.82 8.89
CA CYS A 447 20.64 2.87 10.32
C CYS A 447 21.76 2.29 11.21
N ALA A 448 22.38 1.17 10.81
CA ALA A 448 23.35 0.49 11.66
C ALA A 448 24.73 1.18 11.74
N GLU A 449 25.19 1.80 10.65
CA GLU A 449 26.58 2.26 10.53
C GLU A 449 26.74 3.77 10.37
N ARG A 450 25.70 4.47 9.88
CA ARG A 450 25.81 5.87 9.45
C ARG A 450 24.84 6.81 10.15
N VAL A 451 24.07 6.31 11.11
CA VAL A 451 23.10 7.08 11.89
C VAL A 451 23.45 6.95 13.37
N GLN A 452 23.60 8.09 14.04
CA GLN A 452 23.89 8.20 15.47
C GLN A 452 22.80 9.02 16.18
N PRO A 453 22.68 8.90 17.51
CA PRO A 453 21.85 9.82 18.29
C PRO A 453 22.18 11.29 17.99
N GLY A 454 21.14 12.09 17.74
CA GLY A 454 21.22 13.48 17.31
C GLY A 454 21.19 13.71 15.78
N ASP A 455 21.34 12.66 14.97
CA ASP A 455 21.04 12.73 13.54
C ASP A 455 19.53 12.74 13.29
N THR A 456 19.10 12.97 12.04
CA THR A 456 17.68 12.93 11.66
C THR A 456 17.41 11.92 10.56
N LEU A 457 16.26 11.25 10.63
CA LEU A 457 15.73 10.38 9.58
C LEU A 457 14.40 10.93 9.03
N PRO A 458 14.20 11.01 7.71
CA PRO A 458 12.91 11.36 7.14
C PRO A 458 11.95 10.18 7.27
N VAL A 459 10.85 10.38 8.00
CA VAL A 459 9.89 9.34 8.34
C VAL A 459 8.44 9.75 8.10
N TYR A 460 7.57 8.75 7.96
CA TYR A 460 6.12 8.91 7.98
C TYR A 460 5.46 7.68 8.63
N ILE A 461 4.25 7.86 9.14
CA ILE A 461 3.43 6.75 9.67
C ILE A 461 2.57 6.19 8.55
N GLN A 462 2.56 4.87 8.43
CA GLN A 462 1.65 4.15 7.55
C GLN A 462 0.68 3.33 8.39
N SER A 463 -0.59 3.69 8.33
CA SER A 463 -1.61 2.94 9.07
C SER A 463 -1.82 1.55 8.48
N ASN A 464 -1.93 0.54 9.34
CA ASN A 464 -2.25 -0.83 8.98
C ASN A 464 -3.55 -1.29 9.67
N PRO A 465 -4.73 -1.15 9.03
CA PRO A 465 -6.00 -1.53 9.63
C PRO A 465 -6.18 -3.04 9.78
N ASN A 466 -5.34 -3.85 9.13
CA ASN A 466 -5.45 -5.32 9.12
C ASN A 466 -4.54 -6.00 10.16
N PHE A 467 -3.85 -5.22 10.99
CA PHE A 467 -2.97 -5.71 12.04
C PHE A 467 -3.15 -4.90 13.33
N LYS A 468 -4.25 -5.12 14.04
CA LYS A 468 -4.67 -4.34 15.22
C LYS A 468 -5.04 -5.22 16.41
N LEU A 469 -4.80 -4.70 17.61
CA LEU A 469 -5.30 -5.27 18.85
C LEU A 469 -6.84 -5.36 18.83
N PRO A 470 -7.44 -6.34 19.54
CA PRO A 470 -8.89 -6.44 19.65
C PRO A 470 -9.45 -5.20 20.38
N ALA A 471 -10.61 -4.72 19.93
CA ALA A 471 -11.27 -3.57 20.55
C ALA A 471 -11.62 -3.79 22.03
N ASN A 472 -11.86 -5.06 22.43
CA ASN A 472 -11.99 -5.43 23.83
C ASN A 472 -10.62 -5.87 24.38
N PRO A 473 -10.01 -5.10 25.31
CA PRO A 473 -8.69 -5.41 25.86
C PRO A 473 -8.64 -6.71 26.68
N ASP A 474 -9.79 -7.23 27.12
CA ASP A 474 -9.88 -8.48 27.90
C ASP A 474 -9.82 -9.74 27.02
N VAL A 475 -9.89 -9.60 25.70
CA VAL A 475 -9.79 -10.75 24.78
C VAL A 475 -8.35 -11.29 24.78
N PRO A 476 -8.14 -12.62 24.90
CA PRO A 476 -6.80 -13.18 24.86
C PRO A 476 -6.10 -12.94 23.51
N ILE A 477 -4.78 -12.79 23.52
CA ILE A 477 -3.97 -12.70 22.29
C ILE A 477 -2.82 -13.68 22.30
N ILE A 478 -2.56 -14.25 21.12
CA ILE A 478 -1.44 -15.14 20.83
C ILE A 478 -0.60 -14.46 19.76
N MET A 479 0.67 -14.22 20.06
CA MET A 479 1.61 -13.48 19.24
C MET A 479 2.73 -14.42 18.82
N ILE A 480 3.01 -14.52 17.52
CA ILE A 480 4.01 -15.44 16.96
C ILE A 480 4.98 -14.61 16.11
N GLY A 481 6.18 -14.36 16.64
CA GLY A 481 7.14 -13.44 16.03
C GLY A 481 8.58 -13.85 16.28
N PRO A 482 9.21 -14.66 15.42
CA PRO A 482 10.63 -14.93 15.51
C PRO A 482 11.48 -13.77 14.95
N GLY A 483 12.66 -13.57 15.53
CA GLY A 483 13.61 -12.53 15.15
C GLY A 483 12.99 -11.13 15.23
N THR A 484 13.16 -10.33 14.17
CA THR A 484 12.56 -8.99 14.07
C THR A 484 11.03 -8.99 14.05
N GLY A 485 10.38 -10.15 13.86
CA GLY A 485 8.93 -10.30 13.96
C GLY A 485 8.35 -9.99 15.34
N VAL A 486 9.19 -9.85 16.39
CA VAL A 486 8.73 -9.38 17.70
C VAL A 486 8.38 -7.89 17.76
N ALA A 487 8.83 -7.11 16.78
CA ALA A 487 8.68 -5.66 16.78
C ALA A 487 7.26 -5.20 17.15
N PRO A 488 6.20 -5.57 16.41
CA PRO A 488 4.84 -5.12 16.75
C PRO A 488 4.33 -5.70 18.07
N PHE A 489 4.85 -6.85 18.51
CA PHE A 489 4.43 -7.48 19.76
C PHE A 489 4.98 -6.77 21.00
N ARG A 490 6.13 -6.11 20.87
CA ARG A 490 6.61 -5.15 21.89
C ARG A 490 5.62 -4.01 22.05
N SER A 491 5.19 -3.41 20.93
CA SER A 491 4.18 -2.35 20.89
C SER A 491 2.83 -2.81 21.49
N PHE A 492 2.36 -4.01 21.14
CA PHE A 492 1.11 -4.57 21.67
C PHE A 492 1.14 -4.75 23.19
N LEU A 493 2.25 -5.24 23.71
CA LEU A 493 2.41 -5.47 25.15
C LEU A 493 2.57 -4.15 25.92
N GLU A 494 3.29 -3.17 25.38
CA GLU A 494 3.34 -1.82 25.97
C GLU A 494 1.94 -1.20 26.05
N GLU A 495 1.16 -1.27 24.96
CA GLU A 495 -0.21 -0.77 24.93
C GLU A 495 -1.09 -1.44 25.98
N ARG A 496 -1.05 -2.78 26.06
CA ARG A 496 -1.83 -3.52 27.06
C ARG A 496 -1.41 -3.21 28.50
N GLY A 497 -0.12 -2.98 28.72
CA GLY A 497 0.41 -2.53 30.00
C GLY A 497 -0.17 -1.17 30.40
N GLU A 498 -0.13 -0.20 29.49
CA GLU A 498 -0.62 1.16 29.73
C GLU A 498 -2.14 1.21 29.93
N GLN A 499 -2.89 0.40 29.17
CA GLN A 499 -4.35 0.28 29.33
C GLN A 499 -4.77 -0.49 30.60
N GLY A 500 -3.85 -1.20 31.27
CA GLY A 500 -4.17 -2.10 32.37
C GLY A 500 -5.06 -3.27 31.93
N ALA A 501 -4.87 -3.75 30.70
CA ALA A 501 -5.70 -4.81 30.10
C ALA A 501 -5.61 -6.13 30.89
N GLY A 502 -6.76 -6.75 31.18
CA GLY A 502 -6.84 -8.03 31.91
C GLY A 502 -6.75 -9.28 31.03
N GLY A 503 -6.81 -9.11 29.71
CA GLY A 503 -6.83 -10.21 28.75
C GLY A 503 -5.49 -10.93 28.65
N LYS A 504 -5.53 -12.26 28.59
CA LYS A 504 -4.31 -13.08 28.58
C LYS A 504 -3.44 -12.80 27.34
N THR A 505 -2.13 -12.85 27.48
CA THR A 505 -1.16 -12.62 26.41
C THR A 505 -0.13 -13.74 26.35
N TRP A 506 0.15 -14.23 25.15
CA TRP A 506 1.12 -15.30 24.93
C TRP A 506 2.01 -14.97 23.74
N LEU A 507 3.33 -14.95 23.96
CA LEU A 507 4.33 -14.75 22.92
C LEU A 507 5.07 -16.06 22.61
N PHE A 508 5.07 -16.45 21.34
CA PHE A 508 5.99 -17.42 20.76
C PHE A 508 7.12 -16.67 20.05
N TYR A 509 8.31 -16.76 20.64
CA TYR A 509 9.52 -16.13 20.14
C TYR A 509 10.51 -17.16 19.62
N GLY A 510 11.33 -16.79 18.65
CA GLY A 510 12.48 -17.61 18.27
C GLY A 510 13.59 -16.84 17.60
N ASP A 511 14.82 -17.29 17.79
CA ASP A 511 16.01 -16.77 17.10
C ASP A 511 17.07 -17.89 16.95
N ARG A 512 18.31 -17.53 16.65
CA ARG A 512 19.42 -18.46 16.50
C ARG A 512 19.92 -18.95 17.86
N HIS A 513 20.35 -18.03 18.71
CA HIS A 513 20.99 -18.34 19.98
C HIS A 513 20.38 -17.59 21.16
N PHE A 514 20.19 -18.29 22.29
CA PHE A 514 19.69 -17.68 23.52
C PHE A 514 20.60 -16.57 24.04
N VAL A 515 21.92 -16.78 24.00
CA VAL A 515 22.90 -15.87 24.63
C VAL A 515 23.10 -14.59 23.82
N THR A 516 23.09 -14.69 22.49
CA THR A 516 23.50 -13.59 21.61
C THR A 516 22.36 -12.94 20.84
N ASP A 517 21.22 -13.61 20.70
CA ASP A 517 20.18 -13.18 19.77
C ASP A 517 18.80 -13.01 20.41
N PHE A 518 18.67 -13.16 21.74
CA PHE A 518 17.40 -12.98 22.44
C PHE A 518 17.01 -11.50 22.57
N LEU A 519 16.41 -10.97 21.51
CA LEU A 519 15.97 -9.59 21.40
C LEU A 519 14.98 -9.22 22.52
N TYR A 520 15.17 -8.03 23.12
CA TYR A 520 14.30 -7.47 24.17
C TYR A 520 14.12 -8.36 25.42
N GLN A 521 15.07 -9.24 25.72
CA GLN A 521 15.00 -10.18 26.85
C GLN A 521 14.57 -9.52 28.17
N THR A 522 15.10 -8.34 28.48
CA THR A 522 14.80 -7.60 29.71
C THR A 522 13.36 -7.08 29.74
N ASP A 523 12.83 -6.65 28.59
CA ASP A 523 11.43 -6.20 28.47
C ASP A 523 10.48 -7.38 28.70
N TRP A 524 10.74 -8.53 28.07
CA TRP A 524 9.92 -9.73 28.26
C TRP A 524 9.90 -10.21 29.71
N GLN A 525 11.05 -10.22 30.37
CA GLN A 525 11.14 -10.60 31.78
C GLN A 525 10.39 -9.62 32.69
N ARG A 526 10.46 -8.32 32.41
CA ARG A 526 9.70 -7.29 33.12
C ARG A 526 8.19 -7.51 32.94
N MET A 527 7.72 -7.64 31.70
CA MET A 527 6.31 -7.81 31.37
C MET A 527 5.73 -9.12 31.92
N LEU A 528 6.53 -10.21 31.97
CA LEU A 528 6.15 -11.47 32.65
C LEU A 528 5.92 -11.27 34.15
N LYS A 529 6.82 -10.52 34.79
CA LYS A 529 6.73 -10.25 36.23
C LYS A 529 5.55 -9.33 36.57
N GLU A 530 5.25 -8.37 35.70
CA GLU A 530 4.12 -7.44 35.84
C GLU A 530 2.78 -8.09 35.49
N GLY A 531 2.79 -9.26 34.82
CA GLY A 531 1.60 -9.97 34.39
C GLY A 531 0.98 -9.45 33.10
N VAL A 532 1.63 -8.49 32.44
CA VAL A 532 1.26 -7.97 31.11
C VAL A 532 1.52 -9.00 30.03
N LEU A 533 2.64 -9.75 30.13
CA LEU A 533 2.90 -10.96 29.37
C LEU A 533 2.57 -12.17 30.25
N ASN A 534 1.62 -13.03 29.89
CA ASN A 534 1.27 -14.18 30.73
C ASN A 534 2.09 -15.43 30.40
N LYS A 535 2.48 -15.59 29.14
CA LYS A 535 3.27 -16.75 28.71
C LYS A 535 4.26 -16.39 27.61
N LEU A 536 5.46 -16.96 27.70
CA LEU A 536 6.54 -16.79 26.74
C LEU A 536 7.16 -18.14 26.42
N ASP A 537 6.99 -18.59 25.18
CA ASP A 537 7.65 -19.79 24.66
C ASP A 537 8.73 -19.42 23.66
N VAL A 538 9.93 -19.97 23.85
CA VAL A 538 11.12 -19.60 23.09
C VAL A 538 11.69 -20.77 22.28
N ALA A 539 12.16 -20.48 21.08
CA ALA A 539 12.78 -21.44 20.17
C ALA A 539 14.14 -20.93 19.67
N PHE A 540 15.23 -21.59 20.07
CA PHE A 540 16.59 -21.26 19.64
C PHE A 540 17.10 -22.32 18.67
N SER A 541 17.19 -21.94 17.40
CA SER A 541 17.42 -22.87 16.30
C SER A 541 18.86 -23.41 16.20
N ARG A 542 19.81 -22.86 16.96
CA ARG A 542 21.24 -23.19 16.87
C ARG A 542 21.93 -23.51 18.21
N ASP A 543 21.17 -23.61 19.31
CA ASP A 543 21.74 -23.93 20.63
C ASP A 543 21.90 -25.44 20.87
N THR A 544 21.22 -26.27 20.07
CA THR A 544 21.26 -27.74 20.13
C THR A 544 21.52 -28.33 18.74
N GLU A 545 21.85 -29.63 18.69
CA GLU A 545 21.99 -30.36 17.41
C GLU A 545 20.68 -30.39 16.62
N GLU A 546 19.55 -30.53 17.32
CA GLU A 546 18.22 -30.44 16.73
C GLU A 546 17.77 -28.98 16.61
N LYS A 547 17.24 -28.59 15.44
CA LYS A 547 16.73 -27.24 15.23
C LYS A 547 15.32 -27.09 15.80
N VAL A 548 15.18 -26.20 16.76
CA VAL A 548 13.88 -25.84 17.35
C VAL A 548 13.38 -24.52 16.77
N TYR A 549 12.16 -24.51 16.24
CA TYR A 549 11.49 -23.34 15.69
C TYR A 549 10.13 -23.11 16.38
N VAL A 550 9.50 -21.96 16.14
CA VAL A 550 8.24 -21.56 16.78
C VAL A 550 7.09 -22.54 16.48
N GLN A 551 7.03 -23.10 15.27
CA GLN A 551 6.03 -24.13 14.93
C GLN A 551 6.14 -25.39 15.79
N HIS A 552 7.36 -25.77 16.22
CA HIS A 552 7.53 -26.90 17.13
C HIS A 552 6.96 -26.59 18.52
N ARG A 553 7.13 -25.34 19.00
CA ARG A 553 6.53 -24.89 20.27
C ARG A 553 5.01 -24.79 20.20
N ILE A 554 4.47 -24.35 19.07
CA ILE A 554 3.03 -24.33 18.81
C ILE A 554 2.44 -25.75 18.94
N LEU A 555 3.08 -26.74 18.31
CA LEU A 555 2.64 -28.13 18.39
C LEU A 555 2.80 -28.73 19.80
N GLU A 556 3.90 -28.41 20.50
CA GLU A 556 4.11 -28.85 21.89
C GLU A 556 2.99 -28.36 22.84
N HIS A 557 2.45 -27.16 22.57
CA HIS A 557 1.38 -26.56 23.35
C HIS A 557 0.01 -26.60 22.66
N SER A 558 -0.23 -27.56 21.76
CA SER A 558 -1.44 -27.69 20.92
C SER A 558 -2.74 -27.51 21.72
N LYS A 559 -2.90 -28.27 22.81
CA LYS A 559 -4.09 -28.28 23.67
C LYS A 559 -4.41 -26.91 24.27
N GLU A 560 -3.39 -26.24 24.79
CA GLU A 560 -3.57 -24.95 25.45
C GLU A 560 -3.81 -23.84 24.43
N LEU A 561 -3.09 -23.89 23.30
CA LEU A 561 -3.32 -22.96 22.19
C LEU A 561 -4.75 -23.09 21.66
N PHE A 562 -5.22 -24.32 21.42
CA PHE A 562 -6.59 -24.55 20.97
C PHE A 562 -7.63 -24.11 22.01
N ALA A 563 -7.38 -24.33 23.30
CA ALA A 563 -8.26 -23.82 24.36
C ALA A 563 -8.38 -22.29 24.31
N TRP A 564 -7.29 -21.56 24.07
CA TRP A 564 -7.33 -20.10 23.90
C TRP A 564 -8.09 -19.69 22.63
N LEU A 565 -7.96 -20.43 21.53
CA LEU A 565 -8.78 -20.20 20.33
C LEU A 565 -10.28 -20.34 20.64
N GLN A 566 -10.65 -21.33 21.47
CA GLN A 566 -12.03 -21.52 21.93
C GLN A 566 -12.49 -20.41 22.89
N GLU A 567 -11.58 -19.82 23.67
CA GLU A 567 -11.85 -18.63 24.51
C GLU A 567 -12.01 -17.33 23.70
N GLY A 568 -11.88 -17.38 22.37
CA GLY A 568 -12.03 -16.21 21.51
C GLY A 568 -10.72 -15.49 21.19
N ALA A 569 -9.57 -16.11 21.44
CA ALA A 569 -8.27 -15.47 21.24
C ALA A 569 -8.08 -14.95 19.81
N HIS A 570 -7.34 -13.85 19.70
CA HIS A 570 -6.78 -13.36 18.43
C HIS A 570 -5.34 -13.88 18.28
N VAL A 571 -5.00 -14.33 17.07
CA VAL A 571 -3.68 -14.84 16.68
C VAL A 571 -3.03 -13.87 15.73
N TYR A 572 -1.78 -13.54 16.00
CA TYR A 572 -0.97 -12.63 15.22
C TYR A 572 0.33 -13.32 14.80
N VAL A 573 0.68 -13.20 13.51
CA VAL A 573 1.95 -13.72 12.97
C VAL A 573 2.71 -12.57 12.33
N CYS A 574 3.97 -12.39 12.71
CA CYS A 574 4.84 -11.37 12.12
C CYS A 574 6.24 -11.90 11.83
N GLY A 575 6.81 -11.53 10.68
CA GLY A 575 8.17 -11.90 10.27
C GLY A 575 8.24 -12.45 8.84
N ASP A 576 9.15 -13.40 8.61
CA ASP A 576 9.46 -13.95 7.28
C ASP A 576 8.23 -14.56 6.59
N GLU A 577 7.82 -13.98 5.46
CA GLU A 577 6.70 -14.45 4.65
C GLU A 577 6.99 -15.80 4.00
N LYS A 578 8.22 -16.00 3.49
CA LYS A 578 8.53 -17.10 2.56
C LYS A 578 8.54 -18.48 3.19
N HIS A 579 8.99 -18.61 4.43
CA HIS A 579 9.11 -19.91 5.10
C HIS A 579 8.33 -19.93 6.41
N MET A 580 8.59 -18.94 7.29
CA MET A 580 8.06 -18.97 8.66
C MET A 580 6.54 -18.87 8.70
N ALA A 581 5.96 -17.93 7.95
CA ALA A 581 4.51 -17.76 7.93
C ALA A 581 3.76 -19.01 7.42
N HIS A 582 4.33 -19.71 6.43
CA HIS A 582 3.79 -20.96 5.90
C HIS A 582 3.84 -22.08 6.95
N ASP A 583 4.99 -22.26 7.61
CA ASP A 583 5.17 -23.31 8.63
C ASP A 583 4.28 -23.09 9.86
N VAL A 584 4.11 -21.83 10.28
CA VAL A 584 3.19 -21.47 11.37
C VAL A 584 1.74 -21.72 10.96
N HIS A 585 1.35 -21.36 9.75
CA HIS A 585 0.00 -21.62 9.25
C HIS A 585 -0.31 -23.13 9.21
N ALA A 586 0.64 -23.94 8.71
CA ALA A 586 0.52 -25.39 8.72
C ALA A 586 0.40 -25.95 10.15
N ALA A 587 1.20 -25.46 11.09
CA ALA A 587 1.13 -25.89 12.49
C ALA A 587 -0.23 -25.54 13.14
N LEU A 588 -0.78 -24.35 12.87
CA LEU A 588 -2.12 -23.97 13.35
C LEU A 588 -3.20 -24.90 12.79
N LEU A 589 -3.14 -25.26 11.50
CA LEU A 589 -4.05 -26.23 10.90
C LEU A 589 -3.94 -27.59 11.60
N THR A 590 -2.72 -28.07 11.86
CA THR A 590 -2.51 -29.33 12.61
C THR A 590 -3.12 -29.26 14.00
N VAL A 591 -2.90 -28.18 14.76
CA VAL A 591 -3.50 -28.00 16.09
C VAL A 591 -5.03 -28.04 16.02
N ILE A 592 -5.64 -27.34 15.06
CA ILE A 592 -7.10 -27.32 14.89
C ILE A 592 -7.62 -28.72 14.52
N GLN A 593 -6.96 -29.44 13.61
CA GLN A 593 -7.37 -30.79 13.22
C GLN A 593 -7.34 -31.75 14.41
N GLU A 594 -6.22 -31.78 15.14
CA GLU A 594 -5.98 -32.73 16.22
C GLU A 594 -6.87 -32.44 17.43
N GLU A 595 -6.93 -31.18 17.88
CA GLU A 595 -7.61 -30.83 19.13
C GLU A 595 -9.12 -30.60 18.96
N ALA A 596 -9.59 -30.24 17.76
CA ALA A 596 -11.02 -30.15 17.46
C ALA A 596 -11.60 -31.46 16.90
N GLY A 597 -10.77 -32.41 16.48
CA GLY A 597 -11.20 -33.64 15.81
C GLY A 597 -11.84 -33.39 14.44
N LEU A 598 -11.37 -32.36 13.72
CA LEU A 598 -11.91 -31.92 12.43
C LEU A 598 -11.17 -32.56 11.24
N SER A 599 -11.86 -32.64 10.10
CA SER A 599 -11.21 -32.98 8.83
C SER A 599 -10.23 -31.88 8.40
N PRO A 600 -9.28 -32.17 7.49
CA PRO A 600 -8.40 -31.13 6.94
C PRO A 600 -9.16 -29.97 6.30
N GLU A 601 -10.25 -30.26 5.59
CA GLU A 601 -11.11 -29.26 4.95
C GLU A 601 -11.83 -28.39 5.99
N ASP A 602 -12.37 -29.00 7.05
CA ASP A 602 -13.07 -28.26 8.11
C ASP A 602 -12.11 -27.42 8.95
N ALA A 603 -10.87 -27.88 9.16
CA ALA A 603 -9.84 -27.10 9.85
C ALA A 603 -9.37 -25.89 9.03
N ALA A 604 -9.24 -26.05 7.71
CA ALA A 604 -8.97 -24.93 6.81
C ALA A 604 -10.12 -23.91 6.85
N ALA A 605 -11.38 -24.38 6.79
CA ALA A 605 -12.55 -23.51 6.91
C ALA A 605 -12.63 -22.81 8.29
N TYR A 606 -12.23 -23.48 9.37
CA TYR A 606 -12.15 -22.89 10.70
C TYR A 606 -11.15 -21.73 10.74
N LEU A 607 -9.95 -21.93 10.20
CA LEU A 607 -8.91 -20.92 10.18
C LEU A 607 -9.27 -19.76 9.23
N GLU A 608 -9.90 -20.04 8.10
CA GLU A 608 -10.47 -19.02 7.20
C GLU A 608 -11.53 -18.18 7.93
N ASN A 609 -12.42 -18.81 8.71
CA ASN A 609 -13.39 -18.10 9.52
C ASN A 609 -12.72 -17.18 10.55
N LEU A 610 -11.61 -17.62 11.18
CA LEU A 610 -10.83 -16.74 12.06
C LEU A 610 -10.27 -15.52 11.31
N GLN A 611 -9.82 -15.67 10.07
CA GLN A 611 -9.37 -14.53 9.25
C GLN A 611 -10.53 -13.58 8.93
N GLN A 612 -11.69 -14.12 8.56
CA GLN A 612 -12.90 -13.33 8.30
C GLN A 612 -13.34 -12.55 9.54
N GLU A 613 -13.23 -13.15 10.72
CA GLU A 613 -13.50 -12.53 12.03
C GLU A 613 -12.40 -11.56 12.50
N GLN A 614 -11.33 -11.35 11.72
CA GLN A 614 -10.14 -10.58 12.12
C GLN A 614 -9.47 -11.10 13.39
N ARG A 615 -9.59 -12.41 13.64
CA ARG A 615 -8.97 -13.13 14.75
C ARG A 615 -7.71 -13.89 14.37
N TYR A 616 -7.38 -13.98 13.09
CA TYR A 616 -6.07 -14.43 12.61
C TYR A 616 -5.50 -13.39 11.64
N GLN A 617 -4.48 -12.66 12.09
CA GLN A 617 -3.90 -11.51 11.39
C GLN A 617 -2.41 -11.73 11.12
N ARG A 618 -1.92 -11.23 9.97
CA ARG A 618 -0.54 -11.46 9.52
C ARG A 618 0.12 -10.17 9.02
N ASP A 619 1.28 -9.86 9.57
CA ASP A 619 2.18 -8.79 9.12
C ASP A 619 3.53 -9.40 8.72
N VAL A 620 3.57 -9.94 7.49
CA VAL A 620 4.69 -10.74 6.99
C VAL A 620 5.32 -10.08 5.76
N TYR A 621 6.63 -10.22 5.63
CA TYR A 621 7.46 -9.53 4.64
C TYR A 621 8.71 -10.32 4.22
#